data_AF-A0A382GR01-F1
#
_entry.id   AF-A0A382GR01-F1
#
_cell.length_a   1.000
_cell.length_b   1.000
_cell.length_c   1.000
_cell.angle_alpha   90.00
_cell.angle_beta   90.00
_cell.angle_gamma   90.00
#
_symmetry.space_group_name_H-M   'P 1'
#
loop_
_entity.id
_entity.type
_entity.pdbx_description
1 polymer ?
#
loop_
_entity_poly.entity_id
_entity_poly.type
_entity_poly.pdbx_seq_one_letter_code
_entity_poly.pdbx_strand_id
1 'polypeptide(L)' 'GEKQKQLSKEFVRQWLIENGFQGKEGQVIPFMSEEFVASVSERYIELFEHITAEEFVKQEADDVLKRVENNILSYLK' A
#
# COMPACT_ATOMS: atom_id res chain seq x y z
N GLY A 1 5.71 29.79 -3.38
CA GLY A 1 5.57 28.46 -4.01
C GLY A 1 5.29 27.48 -2.91
N GLU A 2 4.11 26.88 -2.91
CA GLU A 2 3.77 25.85 -1.92
C GLU A 2 4.62 24.61 -2.16
N LYS A 3 5.05 23.94 -1.08
CA LYS A 3 5.77 22.68 -1.20
C LYS A 3 4.81 21.67 -1.84
N GLN A 4 5.11 21.27 -3.07
CA GLN A 4 4.38 20.21 -3.74
C GLN A 4 4.38 18.98 -2.83
N LYS A 5 3.18 18.44 -2.53
CA LYS A 5 3.07 17.17 -1.81
C LYS A 5 3.95 16.16 -2.54
N GLN A 6 4.99 15.66 -1.86
CA GLN A 6 5.78 14.56 -2.41
C GLN A 6 4.91 13.30 -2.31
N LEU A 7 4.26 12.96 -3.42
CA LEU A 7 3.42 11.78 -3.55
C LEU A 7 4.24 10.52 -3.89
N SER A 8 5.56 10.66 -4.09
CA SER A 8 6.45 9.54 -4.41
C SER A 8 6.76 8.68 -3.17
N LYS A 9 7.25 7.45 -3.40
CA LYS A 9 7.66 6.47 -2.36
C LYS A 9 8.70 6.97 -1.35
N GLU A 10 9.21 8.18 -1.57
CA GLU A 10 10.27 8.81 -0.80
C GLU A 10 9.88 9.04 0.66
N PHE A 11 8.62 9.34 0.97
CA PHE A 11 8.21 9.54 2.37
C PHE A 11 8.34 8.26 3.21
N VAL A 12 8.03 7.09 2.63
CA VAL A 12 8.23 5.79 3.32
C VAL A 12 9.71 5.55 3.54
N ARG A 13 10.54 5.89 2.54
CA ARG A 13 12.00 5.79 2.67
C ARG A 13 12.54 6.69 3.79
N GLN A 14 12.09 7.94 3.86
CA GLN A 14 12.46 8.86 4.94
C GLN A 14 12.01 8.34 6.30
N TRP A 15 10.77 7.84 6.39
CA TRP A 15 10.25 7.24 7.62
C TRP A 15 11.09 6.04 8.06
N LEU A 16 11.48 5.15 7.13
CA LEU A 16 12.37 4.03 7.43
C LEU A 16 13.71 4.51 7.98
N ILE A 17 14.30 5.55 7.37
CA ILE A 17 15.57 6.13 7.79
C ILE A 17 15.47 6.75 9.19
N GLU A 18 14.41 7.51 9.45
CA GLU A 18 14.11 8.11 10.76
C GLU A 18 13.93 7.04 11.84
N ASN A 19 13.37 5.88 11.48
CA ASN A 19 13.23 4.72 12.35
C ASN A 19 14.46 3.79 12.35
N GLY A 20 15.62 4.28 11.87
CA GLY A 20 16.90 3.57 11.96
C GLY A 20 17.10 2.46 10.93
N PHE A 21 16.25 2.37 9.91
CA PHE A 21 16.34 1.39 8.84
C PHE A 21 16.85 1.99 7.53
N GLN A 22 18.02 1.51 7.11
CA GLN A 22 18.71 1.90 5.87
C GLN A 22 19.10 0.69 5.01
N GLY A 23 18.64 -0.51 5.38
CA GLY A 23 18.99 -1.76 4.68
C GLY A 23 20.43 -2.24 4.94
N LYS A 24 21.06 -1.80 6.02
CA LYS A 24 22.39 -2.27 6.44
C LYS A 24 22.26 -3.58 7.21
N GLU A 25 23.35 -4.35 7.22
CA GLU A 25 23.44 -5.61 7.95
C GLU A 25 23.16 -5.41 9.45
N GLY A 26 22.35 -6.28 10.04
CA GLY A 26 21.94 -6.20 11.45
C GLY A 26 20.83 -5.21 11.78
N GLN A 27 20.31 -4.44 10.81
CA GLN A 27 19.15 -3.58 11.02
C GLN A 27 17.85 -4.38 10.94
N VAL A 28 16.89 -4.03 11.80
CA VAL A 28 15.56 -4.64 11.83
C VAL A 28 14.56 -3.67 11.19
N ILE A 29 13.63 -4.21 10.41
CA ILE A 29 12.54 -3.41 9.84
C ILE A 29 11.68 -2.88 10.99
N PRO A 30 11.45 -1.56 11.07
CA PRO A 30 10.65 -0.97 12.12
C PRO A 30 9.20 -1.45 12.02
N PHE A 31 8.54 -1.55 13.17
CA PHE A 31 7.13 -1.93 13.24
C PHE A 31 6.28 -0.88 12.52
N MET A 32 5.60 -1.29 11.45
CA MET A 32 4.63 -0.47 10.75
C MET A 32 3.26 -0.72 11.36
N SER A 33 2.74 0.26 12.10
CA SER A 33 1.38 0.17 12.62
C SER A 33 0.36 0.13 11.48
N GLU A 34 -0.79 -0.48 11.73
CA GLU A 34 -1.90 -0.51 10.76
C GLU A 34 -2.29 0.91 10.32
N GLU A 35 -2.30 1.86 11.26
CA GLU A 35 -2.55 3.29 11.00
C GLU A 35 -1.54 3.87 10.00
N PHE A 36 -0.25 3.59 10.19
CA PHE A 36 0.79 4.07 9.29
C PHE A 36 0.62 3.44 7.90
N VAL A 37 0.42 2.13 7.82
CA VAL A 37 0.18 1.41 6.57
C VAL A 37 -1.06 1.93 5.84
N ALA A 38 -2.14 2.22 6.56
CA ALA A 38 -3.35 2.81 5.99
C ALA A 38 -3.05 4.19 5.40
N SER A 39 -2.37 5.07 6.14
CA SER A 39 -1.99 6.40 5.68
C SER A 39 -1.06 6.38 4.45
N VAL A 40 -0.18 5.38 4.39
CA VAL A 40 0.71 5.14 3.24
C VAL A 40 -0.12 4.72 2.04
N SER A 41 -1.03 3.78 2.23
CA SER A 41 -1.89 3.23 1.18
C SER A 41 -2.80 4.30 0.57
N GLU A 42 -3.42 5.14 1.40
CA GLU A 42 -4.27 6.25 0.95
C GLU A 42 -3.52 7.23 0.04
N ARG A 43 -2.26 7.55 0.36
CA ARG A 43 -1.44 8.45 -0.49
C ARG A 43 -1.11 7.84 -1.85
N TYR A 44 -0.88 6.52 -1.91
CA TYR A 44 -0.67 5.83 -3.19
C TYR A 44 -1.95 5.76 -4.03
N ILE A 45 -3.09 5.61 -3.37
CA ILE A 45 -4.40 5.68 -4.02
C ILE A 45 -4.63 7.08 -4.58
N GLU A 46 -4.48 8.13 -3.76
CA GLU A 46 -4.58 9.53 -4.19
C GLU A 46 -3.67 9.78 -5.40
N LEU A 47 -2.42 9.31 -5.37
CA LEU A 47 -1.50 9.42 -6.50
C LEU A 47 -1.99 8.68 -7.75
N PHE A 48 -2.45 7.44 -7.60
CA PHE A 48 -2.95 6.63 -8.70
C PHE A 48 -4.13 7.33 -9.39
N GLU A 49 -5.11 7.79 -8.61
CA GLU A 49 -6.31 8.47 -9.10
C GLU A 49 -5.94 9.79 -9.79
N HIS A 50 -4.97 10.55 -9.25
CA HIS A 50 -4.49 11.76 -9.89
C HIS A 50 -3.76 11.53 -11.22
N ILE A 51 -3.01 10.43 -11.35
CA ILE A 51 -2.25 10.13 -12.58
C ILE A 51 -3.16 9.53 -13.65
N THR A 52 -4.07 8.64 -13.25
CA THR A 52 -4.88 7.84 -14.18
C THR A 52 -6.24 8.46 -14.47
N ALA A 53 -6.72 9.35 -13.61
CA ALA A 53 -8.12 9.83 -13.59
C ALA A 53 -9.16 8.71 -13.42
N GLU A 54 -8.74 7.54 -12.93
CA GLU A 54 -9.61 6.41 -12.57
C GLU A 54 -9.69 6.27 -11.06
N GLU A 55 -10.86 5.97 -10.51
CA GLU A 55 -11.03 5.68 -9.08
C GLU A 55 -10.36 4.35 -8.71
N PHE A 56 -9.63 4.34 -7.60
CA PHE A 56 -9.05 3.10 -7.10
C PHE A 56 -10.08 2.30 -6.32
N VAL A 57 -10.45 1.14 -6.86
CA VAL A 57 -11.34 0.21 -6.16
C VAL A 57 -10.52 -0.70 -5.26
N LYS A 58 -10.48 -0.39 -3.95
CA LYS A 58 -9.96 -1.34 -2.94
C LYS A 58 -10.78 -2.62 -3.01
N GLN A 59 -10.14 -3.73 -3.37
CA GLN A 59 -10.74 -5.04 -3.20
C GLN A 59 -10.49 -5.52 -1.78
N GLU A 60 -11.56 -5.81 -1.05
CA GLU A 60 -11.48 -6.49 0.24
C GLU A 60 -10.77 -7.84 0.03
N ALA A 61 -9.70 -8.08 0.79
CA ALA A 61 -8.95 -9.34 0.74
C ALA A 61 -9.61 -10.45 1.58
N ASP A 62 -10.78 -10.16 2.16
CA ASP A 62 -11.39 -10.94 3.23
C ASP A 62 -11.80 -12.35 2.83
N ASP A 63 -11.92 -12.64 1.53
CA ASP A 63 -12.39 -13.96 1.09
C ASP A 63 -11.77 -14.42 -0.22
N VAL A 64 -10.44 -14.24 -0.36
CA VAL A 64 -9.69 -14.78 -1.50
C VAL A 64 -9.96 -16.27 -1.69
N LEU A 65 -10.08 -17.03 -0.59
CA LEU A 65 -10.39 -18.46 -0.62
C LEU A 65 -11.80 -18.73 -1.17
N LYS A 66 -12.84 -18.07 -0.65
CA LYS A 66 -14.20 -18.24 -1.20
C LYS A 66 -14.31 -17.76 -2.65
N ARG A 67 -13.58 -16.72 -3.05
CA ARG A 67 -13.54 -16.27 -4.45
C ARG A 67 -12.99 -17.36 -5.37
N VAL A 68 -11.89 -18.00 -4.97
CA VAL A 68 -11.28 -19.11 -5.71
C VAL A 68 -12.25 -20.30 -5.76
N GLU A 69 -12.85 -20.66 -4.63
CA GLU A 69 -13.81 -21.75 -4.53
C GLU A 69 -15.02 -21.53 -5.45
N ASN A 70 -15.65 -20.35 -5.40
CA ASN A 70 -16.81 -19.99 -6.23
C ASN A 70 -16.48 -20.06 -7.73
N ASN A 71 -15.28 -19.62 -8.13
CA ASN A 71 -14.86 -19.68 -9.53
C ASN A 71 -14.67 -21.12 -10.01
N ILE A 72 -14.10 -22.00 -9.18
CA ILE A 72 -13.95 -23.42 -9.51
C ILE A 72 -15.32 -24.09 -9.61
N LEU A 73 -16.22 -23.85 -8.63
CA LEU A 73 -17.58 -24.41 -8.64
C LEU A 73 -18.41 -23.94 -9.83
N SER A 74 -18.23 -22.68 -10.26
CA SER A 74 -18.90 -22.12 -11.45
C SER A 74 -18.41 -22.78 -12.74
N TYR A 75 -17.12 -23.09 -12.85
CA TYR A 75 -16.54 -23.77 -14.01
C TYR A 75 -16.95 -25.25 -14.13
N LEU A 76 -17.23 -25.91 -12.99
CA LEU A 76 -17.64 -27.32 -12.96
C LEU A 76 -19.14 -27.55 -13.22
N LYS A 77 -19.94 -26.49 -13.36
CA LYS A 77 -21.35 -26.55 -13.78
C LYS A 77 -21.50 -26.46 -15.29
#